data_AF-A0AAW7M7V1-F1
#
_entry.id   AF-A0AAW7M7V1-F1
#
_cell.length_a   1.000
_cell.length_b   1.000
_cell.length_c   1.000
_cell.angle_alpha   90.00
_cell.angle_beta   90.00
_cell.angle_gamma   90.00
#
_symmetry.space_group_name_H-M   'P 1'
#
loop_
_entity.id
_entity.type
_entity.pdbx_description
1 polymer ?
#
loop_
_entity_poly.entity_id
_entity_poly.type
_entity_poly.pdbx_seq_one_letter_code
_entity_poly.pdbx_strand_id
1 'polypeptide(L)'
;LDEKEGNSEQAYRDGGGLWTICRGATMVDGKPVVQGMKLSAEKCAQVNAIERDKALAWVDRNIKVPLTEPQKAGIASFCPYNIGPGKCFPSTFYKRINA
;
A
#
# COMPACT_ATOMS: atom_id res chain seq x y z
N LEU A 1 -3.52 0.29 -10.80
CA LEU A 1 -3.20 1.11 -9.60
C LEU A 1 -1.85 1.76 -9.83
N ASP A 2 -1.87 3.04 -10.17
CA ASP A 2 -0.69 3.88 -10.22
C ASP A 2 -0.79 4.86 -9.04
N GLU A 3 -0.39 4.40 -7.85
CA GLU A 3 -0.49 5.19 -6.62
C GLU A 3 0.23 6.54 -6.78
N LYS A 4 -0.41 7.61 -6.32
CA LYS A 4 0.08 9.00 -6.47
C LYS A 4 1.10 9.41 -5.41
N GLU A 5 1.53 8.47 -4.58
CA GLU A 5 2.66 8.71 -3.70
C GLU A 5 3.93 8.91 -4.54
N GLY A 6 4.73 9.90 -4.16
CA GLY A 6 6.02 10.14 -4.82
C GLY A 6 6.84 8.86 -4.85
N ASN A 7 7.52 8.58 -5.97
CA ASN A 7 8.38 7.40 -6.09
C ASN A 7 9.83 7.80 -5.84
N SER A 8 10.44 7.34 -4.75
CA SER A 8 11.82 7.63 -4.40
C SER A 8 12.70 6.39 -4.42
N GLU A 9 13.74 6.38 -5.26
CA GLU A 9 14.75 5.31 -5.27
C GLU A 9 15.64 5.30 -4.02
N GLN A 10 15.59 6.36 -3.21
CA GLN A 10 16.35 6.50 -1.97
C GLN A 10 15.41 6.48 -0.77
N ALA A 11 15.81 5.79 0.29
CA ALA A 11 15.04 5.75 1.52
C ALA A 11 14.92 7.15 2.15
N TYR A 12 13.70 7.50 2.53
CA TYR A 12 13.34 8.77 3.17
C TYR A 12 12.52 8.49 4.44
N ARG A 13 12.36 9.51 5.30
CA ARG A 13 11.43 9.43 6.42
C ARG A 13 10.07 9.96 6.01
N ASP A 14 9.03 9.17 6.22
CA ASP A 14 7.66 9.63 6.00
C ASP A 14 7.18 10.56 7.13
N GLY A 15 5.94 11.05 7.03
CA GLY A 15 5.33 11.93 8.04
C GLY A 15 5.17 11.28 9.43
N GLY A 16 5.26 9.95 9.52
CA GLY A 16 5.26 9.19 10.78
C GLY A 16 6.67 8.89 11.30
N GLY A 17 7.72 9.29 10.59
CA GLY A 17 9.11 9.06 10.95
C GLY A 17 9.64 7.67 10.62
N LEU A 18 8.89 6.86 9.86
CA LEU A 18 9.34 5.53 9.40
C LEU A 18 10.23 5.67 8.17
N TRP A 19 11.20 4.77 8.05
CA TRP A 19 12.01 4.66 6.85
C TRP A 19 11.20 4.00 5.74
N THR A 20 11.13 4.70 4.60
CA THR A 20 10.22 4.39 3.50
C THR A 20 10.95 4.60 2.17
N ILE A 21 10.63 3.81 1.14
CA ILE A 21 11.28 3.86 -0.18
C ILE A 21 10.27 3.56 -1.29
N CYS A 22 10.65 3.82 -2.54
CA CYS A 22 9.81 3.69 -3.73
C CYS A 22 8.51 4.48 -3.54
N ARG A 23 7.35 3.86 -3.74
CA ARG A 23 6.06 4.42 -3.33
C ARG A 23 5.70 3.84 -1.98
N GLY A 24 6.07 4.51 -0.90
CA GLY A 24 5.52 4.18 0.42
C GLY A 24 5.95 2.83 1.03
N ALA A 25 6.85 2.06 0.41
CA ALA A 25 7.23 0.75 0.92
C ALA A 25 8.12 0.88 2.16
N THR A 26 7.72 0.22 3.25
CA THR A 26 8.48 0.15 4.51
C THR A 26 9.23 -1.18 4.67
N MET A 27 8.96 -2.14 3.79
CA MET A 27 9.58 -3.45 3.73
C MET A 27 10.01 -3.77 2.29
N VAL A 28 11.23 -4.25 2.11
CA VAL A 28 11.77 -4.70 0.82
C VAL A 28 12.40 -6.08 1.01
N ASP A 29 11.99 -7.06 0.20
CA ASP A 29 12.46 -8.45 0.28
C ASP A 29 12.37 -9.05 1.71
N GLY A 30 11.30 -8.71 2.43
CA GLY A 30 11.05 -9.17 3.79
C GLY A 30 11.88 -8.47 4.89
N LYS A 31 12.67 -7.45 4.54
CA LYS A 31 13.48 -6.68 5.48
C LYS A 31 12.95 -5.25 5.61
N PRO A 32 13.03 -4.64 6.81
CA PRO A 32 12.67 -3.24 6.97
C PRO A 32 13.58 -2.34 6.13
N VAL A 33 13.00 -1.29 5.58
CA VAL A 33 13.76 -0.22 4.95
C VAL A 33 14.55 0.50 6.03
N VAL A 34 15.80 0.83 5.72
CA VAL A 34 16.73 1.47 6.64
C VAL A 34 17.36 2.69 6.00
N GLN A 35 17.94 3.56 6.83
CA GLN A 35 18.68 4.73 6.38
C GLN A 35 19.76 4.34 5.37
N GLY A 36 19.86 5.12 4.28
CA GLY A 36 20.86 4.91 3.23
C GLY A 36 20.53 3.78 2.25
N MET A 37 19.41 3.06 2.43
CA MET A 37 18.95 2.09 1.43
C MET A 37 18.62 2.82 0.11
N LYS A 38 19.11 2.26 -0.99
CA LYS A 38 18.86 2.73 -2.36
C LYS A 38 18.52 1.54 -3.25
N LEU A 39 17.54 1.71 -4.12
CA LEU A 39 17.10 0.71 -5.09
C LEU A 39 17.22 1.26 -6.50
N SER A 40 17.25 0.38 -7.50
CA SER A 40 17.08 0.81 -8.89
C SER A 40 15.61 1.08 -9.19
N ALA A 41 15.34 1.82 -10.27
CA ALA A 41 13.99 2.06 -10.77
C ALA A 41 13.22 0.75 -11.00
N GLU A 42 13.88 -0.26 -11.57
CA GLU A 42 13.30 -1.57 -11.86
C GLU A 42 12.94 -2.31 -10.57
N LYS A 43 13.81 -2.25 -9.56
CA LYS A 43 13.53 -2.86 -8.26
C LYS A 43 12.39 -2.14 -7.56
N CYS A 44 12.32 -0.81 -7.65
CA CYS A 44 11.15 -0.08 -7.16
C CYS A 44 9.86 -0.46 -7.88
N ALA A 45 9.90 -0.65 -9.21
CA ALA A 45 8.73 -1.11 -9.95
C ALA A 45 8.25 -2.50 -9.47
N GLN A 46 9.19 -3.42 -9.19
CA GLN A 46 8.87 -4.73 -8.61
C GLN A 46 8.25 -4.62 -7.21
N VAL A 47 8.86 -3.83 -6.33
CA VAL A 47 8.34 -3.59 -4.97
C VAL A 47 6.94 -3.00 -5.03
N ASN A 48 6.74 -1.96 -5.85
CA ASN A 48 5.45 -1.31 -6.03
C ASN A 48 4.39 -2.26 -6.58
N ALA A 49 4.74 -3.16 -7.50
CA ALA A 49 3.83 -4.17 -8.01
C ALA A 49 3.43 -5.18 -6.92
N ILE A 50 4.38 -5.63 -6.10
CA ILE A 50 4.11 -6.55 -4.98
C ILE A 50 3.17 -5.89 -3.96
N GLU A 51 3.44 -4.65 -3.55
CA GLU A 51 2.60 -3.94 -2.59
C GLU A 51 1.18 -3.68 -3.14
N ARG A 52 1.09 -3.31 -4.42
CA ARG A 52 -0.19 -3.20 -5.13
C ARG A 52 -0.97 -4.51 -5.10
N ASP A 53 -0.32 -5.62 -5.47
CA ASP A 53 -0.99 -6.91 -5.58
C ASP A 53 -1.44 -7.42 -4.20
N LYS A 54 -0.67 -7.16 -3.14
CA LYS A 54 -1.10 -7.38 -1.74
C LYS A 54 -2.32 -6.55 -1.37
N ALA A 55 -2.34 -5.26 -1.73
CA ALA A 55 -3.46 -4.37 -1.46
C ALA A 55 -4.74 -4.86 -2.18
N LEU A 56 -4.63 -5.24 -3.45
CA LEU A 56 -5.74 -5.82 -4.23
C LEU A 56 -6.23 -7.14 -3.63
N ALA A 57 -5.31 -8.05 -3.29
CA ALA A 57 -5.66 -9.33 -2.65
C ALA A 57 -6.32 -9.13 -1.29
N TRP A 58 -5.92 -8.09 -0.54
CA TRP A 58 -6.60 -7.72 0.70
C TRP A 58 -8.04 -7.27 0.42
N VAL A 59 -8.29 -6.45 -0.60
CA VAL A 59 -9.66 -6.04 -0.97
C VAL A 59 -10.50 -7.25 -1.34
N ASP A 60 -9.98 -8.13 -2.20
CA ASP A 60 -10.68 -9.35 -2.64
C ASP A 60 -11.03 -10.28 -1.48
N ARG A 61 -10.15 -10.38 -0.49
CA ARG A 61 -10.41 -11.22 0.69
C ARG A 61 -11.43 -10.60 1.64
N ASN A 62 -11.47 -9.28 1.76
CA ASN A 62 -12.13 -8.60 2.88
C ASN A 62 -13.37 -7.78 2.51
N ILE A 63 -13.58 -7.44 1.24
CA ILE A 63 -14.80 -6.79 0.74
C ILE A 63 -15.70 -7.85 0.10
N LYS A 64 -16.97 -7.89 0.51
CA LYS A 64 -17.90 -8.98 0.19
C LYS A 64 -18.92 -8.63 -0.90
N VAL A 65 -19.00 -7.34 -1.25
CA VAL A 65 -19.87 -6.85 -2.32
C VAL A 65 -19.15 -6.87 -3.66
N PRO A 66 -19.86 -7.03 -4.79
CA PRO A 66 -19.27 -6.86 -6.11
C PRO A 66 -18.71 -5.44 -6.28
N LEU A 67 -17.50 -5.34 -6.81
CA LEU A 67 -16.82 -4.07 -7.05
C LEU A 67 -16.42 -3.96 -8.52
N THR A 68 -16.49 -2.75 -9.04
CA THR A 68 -15.80 -2.39 -10.28
C THR A 68 -14.31 -2.21 -10.02
N GLU A 69 -13.49 -2.32 -11.08
CA GLU A 69 -12.03 -2.13 -10.98
C GLU A 69 -11.64 -0.77 -10.34
N PRO A 70 -12.27 0.37 -10.68
CA PRO A 70 -11.97 1.64 -10.02
C PRO A 70 -12.33 1.65 -8.53
N GLN A 71 -13.43 1.00 -8.12
CA GLN A 71 -13.80 0.91 -6.71
C GLN A 71 -12.80 0.06 -5.94
N LYS A 72 -12.42 -1.11 -6.49
CA LYS A 72 -11.39 -1.97 -5.92
C LYS A 72 -10.08 -1.20 -5.74
N ALA A 73 -9.67 -0.44 -6.77
CA ALA A 73 -8.48 0.40 -6.71
C ALA A 73 -8.58 1.49 -5.61
N GLY A 74 -9.70 2.22 -5.54
CA GLY A 74 -9.90 3.24 -4.51
C GLY A 74 -9.85 2.68 -3.09
N ILE A 75 -10.44 1.50 -2.87
CA ILE A 75 -10.40 0.82 -1.58
C ILE A 75 -8.99 0.33 -1.26
N ALA A 76 -8.27 -0.23 -2.23
CA ALA A 76 -6.90 -0.68 -2.07
C ALA A 76 -5.96 0.48 -1.69
N SER A 77 -6.12 1.64 -2.32
CA SER A 77 -5.36 2.85 -1.98
C SER A 77 -5.67 3.34 -0.57
N PHE A 78 -6.96 3.39 -0.19
CA PHE A 78 -7.36 3.92 1.11
C PHE A 78 -7.07 2.95 2.28
N CYS A 79 -7.52 1.70 2.19
CA CYS A 79 -7.58 0.79 3.33
C CYS A 79 -6.26 0.05 3.61
N PRO A 80 -5.80 -0.87 2.74
CA PRO A 80 -4.57 -1.61 3.01
C PRO A 80 -3.31 -0.75 2.81
N TYR A 81 -3.34 0.23 1.90
CA TYR A 81 -2.15 1.01 1.56
C TYR A 81 -1.97 2.26 2.44
N ASN A 82 -2.94 3.19 2.47
CA ASN A 82 -2.80 4.44 3.24
C ASN A 82 -2.93 4.26 4.76
N ILE A 83 -4.07 3.75 5.24
CA ILE A 83 -4.31 3.65 6.70
C ILE A 83 -3.88 2.31 7.30
N GLY A 84 -3.68 1.30 6.46
CA GLY A 84 -3.37 -0.08 6.83
C GLY A 84 -4.59 -0.89 7.33
N PRO A 85 -4.57 -2.23 7.19
CA PRO A 85 -5.67 -3.10 7.61
C PRO A 85 -6.12 -2.92 9.06
N GLY A 86 -5.17 -2.71 9.98
CA GLY A 86 -5.46 -2.53 11.40
C GLY A 86 -6.36 -1.33 11.70
N LYS A 87 -6.22 -0.23 10.95
CA LYS A 87 -7.12 0.93 11.05
C LYS A 87 -8.37 0.79 10.19
N CYS A 88 -8.29 0.07 9.06
CA CYS A 88 -9.43 -0.12 8.17
C CYS A 88 -10.52 -1.02 8.78
N PHE A 89 -10.18 -2.18 9.37
CA PHE A 89 -11.16 -3.11 9.93
C PHE A 89 -12.17 -2.49 10.92
N PRO A 90 -11.77 -1.67 11.90
CA PRO A 90 -12.72 -1.05 12.83
C PRO A 90 -13.49 0.15 12.23
N SER A 91 -13.11 0.63 11.04
CA SER A 91 -13.67 1.86 10.46
C SER A 91 -15.15 1.74 10.10
N THR A 92 -15.89 2.85 10.18
CA THR A 92 -17.28 2.94 9.71
C THR A 92 -17.39 2.62 8.23
N PHE A 93 -16.38 2.98 7.43
CA PHE A 93 -16.29 2.65 6.01
C PHE A 93 -16.35 1.13 5.80
N TYR A 94 -15.46 0.36 6.43
CA TYR A 94 -15.39 -1.09 6.28
C TYR A 94 -16.68 -1.79 6.73
N LYS A 95 -17.29 -1.31 7.81
CA LYS A 95 -18.57 -1.84 8.30
C LYS A 95 -19.70 -1.60 7.32
N ARG A 96 -19.82 -0.39 6.74
CA ARG A 96 -20.92 -0.02 5.85
C ARG A 96 -20.81 -0.64 4.46
N ILE A 97 -19.61 -0.78 3.93
CA ILE A 97 -19.44 -1.35 2.58
C ILE A 97 -19.73 -2.85 2.51
N ASN A 98 -19.62 -3.54 3.65
CA ASN A 98 -19.87 -4.98 3.78
C ASN A 98 -21.23 -5.32 4.44
N ALA A 99 -22.01 -4.31 4.81
CA ALA A 99 -23.33 -4.49 5.42
C ALA A 99 -24.39 -4.89 4.40
#